data_AF-A0A0R2LFV2-F1
#
_entry.id   AF-A0A0R2LFV2-F1
#
_cell.length_a   1.000
_cell.length_b   1.000
_cell.length_c   1.000
_cell.angle_alpha   90.00
_cell.angle_beta   90.00
_cell.angle_gamma   90.00
#
_symmetry.space_group_name_H-M   'P 1'
#
loop_
_entity.id
_entity.type
_entity.pdbx_description
1 polymer ?
#
loop_
_entity_poly.entity_id
_entity_poly.type
_entity_poly.pdbx_seq_one_letter_code
_entity_poly.pdbx_strand_id
1 'polypeptide(L)'
;MEDTSFERITISAIIKKSGVSRSAFYRNYLDKESILDDELNRLAFVVEAATGDNIQDNWFLIFSAVEKNMDTMQLLIKAHQEPRLLIILNQYSNSKDEVVLDTIWNGILYNVIVEWSKDSNREAIETIVPKVTQYTKNLELSNH
;
A
#
# COMPACT_ATOMS: atom_id res chain seq x y z
N MET A 1 -21.45 18.03 8.63
CA MET A 1 -20.21 17.34 8.23
C MET A 1 -20.63 16.02 7.65
N GLU A 2 -20.60 15.87 6.33
CA GLU A 2 -21.07 14.66 5.65
C GLU A 2 -20.03 13.55 5.81
N ASP A 3 -20.18 12.85 6.91
CA ASP A 3 -19.57 11.57 7.24
C ASP A 3 -20.03 10.53 6.21
N THR A 4 -19.35 10.50 5.06
CA THR A 4 -19.52 9.48 4.04
C THR A 4 -18.52 8.36 4.33
N SER A 5 -18.67 7.75 5.51
CA SER A 5 -17.93 6.54 5.90
C SER A 5 -17.89 5.57 4.72
N PHE A 6 -16.72 4.96 4.48
CA PHE A 6 -16.54 3.95 3.45
C PHE A 6 -17.63 2.87 3.50
N GLU A 7 -18.13 2.55 4.70
CA GLU A 7 -19.25 1.63 4.91
C GLU A 7 -20.53 2.05 4.15
N ARG A 8 -20.79 3.35 4.01
CA ARG A 8 -21.96 3.91 3.31
C ARG A 8 -21.82 3.91 1.80
N ILE A 9 -20.62 3.68 1.26
CA ILE A 9 -20.43 3.51 -0.19
C ILE A 9 -21.09 2.18 -0.59
N THR A 10 -22.01 2.23 -1.56
CA THR A 10 -22.70 1.04 -2.07
C THR A 10 -22.18 0.66 -3.46
N ILE A 11 -22.24 -0.63 -3.80
CA ILE A 11 -21.91 -1.13 -5.15
C ILE A 11 -22.71 -0.37 -6.23
N SER A 12 -23.99 -0.06 -5.96
CA SER A 12 -24.82 0.73 -6.87
C SER A 12 -24.28 2.14 -7.11
N ALA A 13 -23.74 2.80 -6.08
CA ALA A 13 -23.11 4.11 -6.21
C ALA A 13 -21.81 4.04 -7.02
N ILE A 14 -21.01 2.98 -6.82
CA ILE A 14 -19.78 2.72 -7.59
C ILE A 14 -20.11 2.51 -9.07
N ILE A 15 -21.08 1.63 -9.37
CA ILE A 15 -21.56 1.35 -10.74
C ILE A 15 -22.06 2.64 -11.40
N LYS A 16 -22.90 3.42 -10.71
CA LYS A 16 -23.45 4.68 -11.24
C LYS A 16 -22.36 5.69 -11.56
N LYS A 17 -21.30 5.76 -10.74
CA LYS A 17 -20.19 6.72 -10.93
C LYS A 17 -19.20 6.27 -12.00
N SER A 18 -18.88 4.98 -12.08
CA SER A 18 -17.90 4.41 -13.02
C SER A 18 -18.48 4.12 -14.41
N GLY A 19 -19.82 4.05 -14.54
CA GLY A 19 -20.49 3.76 -15.80
C GLY A 19 -20.43 2.28 -16.22
N VAL A 20 -19.87 1.39 -15.40
CA VAL A 20 -19.86 -0.06 -15.67
C VAL A 20 -21.23 -0.67 -15.39
N SER A 21 -21.56 -1.78 -16.05
CA SER A 21 -22.78 -2.53 -15.73
C SER A 21 -22.61 -3.33 -14.42
N ARG A 22 -23.72 -3.64 -13.75
CA ARG A 22 -23.71 -4.53 -12.57
C ARG A 22 -23.12 -5.91 -12.87
N SER A 23 -23.38 -6.45 -14.06
CA SER A 23 -22.77 -7.72 -14.49
C SER A 23 -21.26 -7.57 -14.72
N ALA A 24 -20.79 -6.45 -15.28
CA ALA A 24 -19.36 -6.19 -15.43
C ALA A 24 -18.64 -6.03 -14.09
N PHE A 25 -19.27 -5.39 -13.11
CA PHE A 25 -18.75 -5.32 -11.75
C PHE A 25 -18.56 -6.72 -11.16
N TYR A 26 -19.64 -7.51 -11.07
CA TYR A 26 -19.60 -8.83 -10.43
C TYR A 26 -18.84 -9.90 -11.22
N ARG A 27 -18.46 -9.63 -12.47
CA ARG A 27 -17.49 -10.47 -13.19
C ARG A 27 -16.06 -10.33 -12.65
N ASN A 28 -15.72 -9.20 -12.07
CA ASN A 28 -14.37 -8.88 -11.62
C ASN A 28 -14.23 -8.79 -10.10
N TYR A 29 -15.28 -8.32 -9.41
CA TYR A 29 -15.22 -8.04 -7.98
C TYR A 29 -16.42 -8.64 -7.24
N LEU A 30 -16.16 -9.25 -6.08
CA LEU A 30 -17.21 -9.82 -5.22
C LEU A 30 -17.96 -8.71 -4.46
N ASP A 31 -17.21 -7.72 -3.98
CA ASP A 31 -17.70 -6.57 -3.22
C ASP A 31 -16.85 -5.31 -3.50
N LYS A 32 -17.11 -4.22 -2.77
CA LYS A 32 -16.36 -2.96 -2.96
C LYS A 32 -14.97 -3.02 -2.34
N GLU A 33 -14.79 -3.87 -1.33
CA GLU A 33 -13.53 -4.13 -0.63
C GLU A 33 -12.54 -4.83 -1.57
N SER A 34 -13.01 -5.76 -2.40
CA SER A 34 -12.22 -6.46 -3.42
C SER A 34 -11.49 -5.50 -4.37
N ILE A 35 -12.10 -4.34 -4.68
CA ILE A 35 -11.45 -3.31 -5.51
C ILE A 35 -10.26 -2.69 -4.78
N LEU A 36 -10.41 -2.43 -3.47
CA LEU A 36 -9.33 -1.87 -2.66
C LEU A 36 -8.19 -2.88 -2.51
N ASP A 37 -8.54 -4.14 -2.26
CA ASP A 37 -7.57 -5.20 -2.08
C ASP A 37 -6.76 -5.40 -3.38
N ASP A 38 -7.38 -5.33 -4.56
CA ASP A 38 -6.67 -5.38 -5.85
C ASP A 38 -5.66 -4.23 -6.04
N GLU A 39 -6.04 -2.99 -5.70
CA GLU A 39 -5.11 -1.85 -5.79
C GLU A 39 -3.96 -1.96 -4.79
N LEU A 40 -4.24 -2.42 -3.57
CA LEU A 40 -3.23 -2.65 -2.54
C LEU A 40 -2.30 -3.83 -2.89
N ASN A 41 -2.82 -4.89 -3.51
CA ASN A 41 -2.03 -6.01 -4.02
C ASN A 41 -1.03 -5.56 -5.09
N ARG A 42 -1.40 -4.62 -5.97
CA ARG A 42 -0.45 -4.05 -6.94
C ARG A 42 0.70 -3.31 -6.26
N LEU A 43 0.41 -2.56 -5.19
CA LEU A 43 1.46 -1.89 -4.41
C LEU A 43 2.34 -2.92 -3.69
N ALA A 44 1.74 -3.91 -3.05
CA ALA A 44 2.46 -4.97 -2.34
C ALA A 44 3.36 -5.78 -3.28
N PHE A 45 2.92 -6.05 -4.51
CA PHE A 45 3.75 -6.69 -5.53
C PHE A 45 4.98 -5.84 -5.91
N VAL A 46 4.86 -4.52 -5.98
CA VAL A 46 6.03 -3.65 -6.21
C VAL A 46 6.99 -3.69 -5.02
N VAL A 47 6.45 -3.71 -3.80
CA VAL A 47 7.26 -3.84 -2.57
C VAL A 47 8.00 -5.17 -2.55
N GLU A 48 7.33 -6.27 -2.89
CA GLU A 48 7.95 -7.60 -3.02
C GLU A 48 9.03 -7.64 -4.11
N ALA A 49 8.81 -6.93 -5.23
CA ALA A 49 9.81 -6.86 -6.29
C ALA A 49 11.01 -5.94 -5.95
N ALA A 50 10.88 -5.09 -4.94
CA ALA A 50 11.91 -4.15 -4.50
C ALA A 50 12.87 -4.80 -3.48
N THR A 51 13.50 -5.91 -3.90
CA THR A 51 14.44 -6.73 -3.09
C THR A 51 15.86 -6.70 -3.62
N GLY A 52 16.26 -5.64 -4.33
CA GLY A 52 17.63 -5.50 -4.81
C GLY A 52 18.62 -5.29 -3.65
N ASP A 53 19.91 -5.52 -3.89
CA ASP A 53 20.96 -5.31 -2.87
C ASP A 53 21.17 -3.83 -2.48
N ASN A 54 20.53 -2.90 -3.20
CA ASN A 54 20.60 -1.48 -2.91
C ASN A 54 19.30 -1.00 -2.26
N ILE A 55 19.30 -0.94 -0.92
CA ILE A 55 18.16 -0.45 -0.13
C ILE A 55 17.64 0.92 -0.58
N GLN A 56 18.51 1.80 -1.07
CA GLN A 56 18.09 3.13 -1.53
C GLN A 56 17.27 3.05 -2.82
N ASP A 57 17.66 2.18 -3.74
CA ASP A 57 16.92 1.95 -4.99
C ASP A 57 15.58 1.26 -4.70
N ASN A 58 15.55 0.31 -3.74
CA ASN A 58 14.32 -0.32 -3.27
C ASN A 58 13.34 0.72 -2.71
N TRP A 59 13.81 1.59 -1.81
CA TRP A 59 12.97 2.69 -1.30
C TRP A 59 12.51 3.61 -2.42
N PHE A 60 13.38 3.97 -3.37
CA PHE A 60 13.00 4.81 -4.51
C PHE A 60 11.86 4.19 -5.33
N LEU A 61 11.93 2.88 -5.61
CA LEU A 61 10.87 2.15 -6.32
C LEU A 61 9.55 2.15 -5.53
N ILE A 62 9.62 1.88 -4.22
CA ILE A 62 8.45 1.87 -3.33
C ILE A 62 7.80 3.25 -3.28
N PHE A 63 8.56 4.30 -2.98
CA PHE A 63 8.03 5.67 -2.93
C PHE A 63 7.46 6.12 -4.28
N SER A 64 8.10 5.74 -5.39
CA SER A 64 7.59 6.04 -6.74
C SER A 64 6.25 5.34 -7.02
N ALA A 65 6.08 4.09 -6.55
CA ALA A 65 4.84 3.35 -6.70
C ALA A 65 3.73 3.92 -5.82
N VAL A 66 4.05 4.30 -4.59
CA VAL A 66 3.11 4.98 -3.69
C VAL A 66 2.69 6.33 -4.26
N GLU A 67 3.62 7.12 -4.82
CA GLU A 67 3.30 8.42 -5.42
C GLU A 67 2.33 8.30 -6.59
N LYS A 68 2.56 7.32 -7.48
CA LYS A 68 1.66 7.04 -8.61
C LYS A 68 0.25 6.65 -8.15
N ASN A 69 0.11 6.13 -6.93
CA ASN A 69 -1.15 5.68 -6.33
C ASN A 69 -1.56 6.56 -5.13
N MET A 70 -1.04 7.79 -5.02
CA MET A 70 -1.19 8.63 -3.83
C MET A 70 -2.66 8.93 -3.51
N ASP A 71 -3.47 9.23 -4.53
CA ASP A 71 -4.90 9.52 -4.35
C ASP A 71 -5.65 8.32 -3.73
N THR A 72 -5.30 7.10 -4.15
CA THR A 72 -5.85 5.86 -3.61
C THR A 72 -5.42 5.68 -2.15
N MET A 73 -4.12 5.88 -1.85
CA MET A 73 -3.61 5.79 -0.48
C MET A 73 -4.28 6.81 0.45
N GLN A 74 -4.42 8.06 0.01
CA GLN A 74 -5.10 9.09 0.79
C GLN A 74 -6.58 8.79 0.99
N LEU A 75 -7.25 8.20 0.00
CA LEU A 75 -8.64 7.76 0.13
C LEU A 75 -8.77 6.66 1.17
N LEU A 76 -7.89 5.66 1.13
CA LEU A 76 -7.86 4.56 2.10
C LEU A 76 -7.64 5.07 3.53
N ILE A 77 -6.68 5.99 3.72
CA ILE A 77 -6.40 6.61 5.02
C ILE A 77 -7.61 7.41 5.53
N LYS A 78 -8.24 8.22 4.67
CA LYS A 78 -9.47 8.96 5.03
C LYS A 78 -10.64 8.03 5.38
N ALA A 79 -10.64 6.84 4.82
CA ALA A 79 -11.64 5.80 5.05
C ALA A 79 -11.31 4.89 6.24
N HIS A 80 -10.19 5.09 6.94
CA HIS A 80 -9.68 4.20 7.99
C HIS A 80 -9.50 2.74 7.51
N GLN A 81 -9.11 2.56 6.24
CA GLN A 81 -8.90 1.26 5.59
C GLN A 81 -7.41 0.96 5.34
N GLU A 82 -6.51 1.87 5.72
CA GLU A 82 -5.06 1.68 5.56
C GLU A 82 -4.49 0.40 6.22
N PRO A 83 -5.03 -0.17 7.34
CA PRO A 83 -4.49 -1.40 7.91
C PRO A 83 -4.56 -2.61 6.96
N ARG A 84 -5.39 -2.56 5.91
CA ARG A 84 -5.44 -3.59 4.86
C ARG A 84 -4.10 -3.76 4.16
N LEU A 85 -3.34 -2.67 3.98
CA LEU A 85 -2.02 -2.73 3.38
C LEU A 85 -1.09 -3.64 4.19
N LEU A 86 -1.07 -3.51 5.52
CA LEU A 86 -0.24 -4.36 6.38
C LEU A 86 -0.65 -5.83 6.31
N ILE A 87 -1.97 -6.11 6.27
CA ILE A 87 -2.48 -7.48 6.11
C ILE A 87 -1.96 -8.08 4.80
N ILE A 88 -2.04 -7.34 3.70
CA ILE A 88 -1.59 -7.79 2.38
C ILE A 88 -0.07 -7.98 2.37
N LEU A 89 0.72 -7.01 2.86
CA LEU A 89 2.18 -7.15 2.94
C LEU A 89 2.61 -8.42 3.70
N ASN A 90 1.93 -8.73 4.80
CA ASN A 90 2.20 -9.94 5.58
C ASN A 90 1.75 -11.24 4.88
N GLN A 91 0.85 -11.19 3.90
CA GLN A 91 0.50 -12.36 3.08
C GLN A 91 1.56 -12.69 2.03
N TYR A 92 2.35 -11.71 1.60
CA TYR A 92 3.47 -11.90 0.68
C TYR A 92 4.75 -12.40 1.37
N SER A 93 4.80 -12.42 2.72
CA SER A 93 5.91 -13.01 3.47
C SER A 93 5.96 -14.53 3.19
N ASN A 94 6.98 -14.94 2.44
CA ASN A 94 7.17 -16.33 2.00
C ASN A 94 8.19 -17.10 2.87
N SER A 95 8.91 -16.43 3.78
CA SER A 95 9.90 -17.11 4.60
C SER A 95 9.19 -17.92 5.71
N LYS A 96 9.35 -19.25 5.69
CA LYS A 96 8.87 -20.09 6.80
C LYS A 96 9.73 -19.95 8.05
N ASP A 97 10.98 -19.56 7.87
CA ASP A 97 12.00 -19.54 8.91
C ASP A 97 12.19 -18.15 9.54
N GLU A 98 11.79 -17.08 8.84
CA GLU A 98 12.00 -15.69 9.26
C GLU A 98 10.70 -14.86 9.38
N VAL A 99 9.54 -15.51 9.53
CA VAL A 99 8.20 -14.87 9.62
C VAL A 99 8.17 -13.62 10.52
N VAL A 100 8.81 -13.68 11.69
CA VAL A 100 8.85 -12.55 12.64
C VAL A 100 9.64 -11.37 12.08
N LEU A 101 10.75 -11.64 11.40
CA LEU A 101 11.63 -10.64 10.82
C LEU A 101 10.96 -9.99 9.59
N ASP A 102 10.33 -10.79 8.73
CA ASP A 102 9.49 -10.28 7.63
C ASP A 102 8.36 -9.38 8.15
N THR A 103 7.69 -9.79 9.23
CA THR A 103 6.63 -8.98 9.85
C THR A 103 7.15 -7.65 10.39
N ILE A 104 8.37 -7.62 10.94
CA ILE A 104 9.02 -6.38 11.39
C ILE A 104 9.26 -5.47 10.19
N TRP A 105 9.83 -6.00 9.10
CA TRP A 105 10.09 -5.24 7.89
C TRP A 105 8.79 -4.68 7.26
N ASN A 106 7.77 -5.52 7.15
CA ASN A 106 6.45 -5.12 6.67
C ASN A 106 5.80 -4.06 7.56
N GLY A 107 6.01 -4.12 8.87
CA GLY A 107 5.59 -3.08 9.80
C GLY A 107 6.27 -1.74 9.55
N ILE A 108 7.58 -1.74 9.27
CA ILE A 108 8.33 -0.53 8.90
C ILE A 108 7.82 0.04 7.58
N LEU A 109 7.71 -0.80 6.55
CA LEU A 109 7.17 -0.43 5.23
C LEU A 109 5.80 0.23 5.36
N TYR A 110 4.87 -0.45 6.05
CA TYR A 110 3.53 0.05 6.29
C TYR A 110 3.54 1.44 6.95
N ASN A 111 4.27 1.60 8.05
CA ASN A 111 4.27 2.85 8.80
C ASN A 111 4.87 4.00 7.99
N VAL A 112 5.97 3.75 7.28
CA VAL A 112 6.63 4.76 6.42
C VAL A 112 5.69 5.20 5.29
N ILE A 113 5.09 4.24 4.58
CA ILE A 113 4.18 4.51 3.45
C ILE A 113 2.96 5.31 3.93
N VAL A 114 2.33 4.86 5.02
CA VAL A 114 1.12 5.50 5.56
C VAL A 114 1.43 6.92 6.05
N GLU A 115 2.53 7.10 6.78
CA GLU A 115 2.87 8.42 7.31
C GLU A 115 3.21 9.42 6.18
N TRP A 116 3.99 9.00 5.19
CA TRP A 116 4.29 9.84 4.03
C TRP A 116 3.05 10.20 3.21
N SER A 117 2.06 9.29 3.17
CA SER A 117 0.82 9.49 2.43
C SER A 117 -0.20 10.40 3.13
N LYS A 118 -0.07 10.61 4.46
CA LYS A 118 -0.93 11.53 5.22
C LYS A 118 -0.61 13.00 4.96
N ASP A 119 0.65 13.31 4.67
CA ASP A 119 1.13 14.69 4.62
C ASP A 119 0.77 15.36 3.29
N SER A 120 -0.02 16.44 3.36
CA SER A 120 -0.32 17.28 2.20
C SER A 120 0.92 18.04 1.68
N ASN A 121 1.95 18.20 2.51
CA ASN A 121 3.25 18.81 2.19
C ASN A 121 4.39 17.78 2.28
N ARG A 122 4.11 16.54 1.86
CA ARG A 122 5.09 15.44 1.90
C ARG A 122 6.43 15.83 1.28
N GLU A 123 7.49 15.34 1.87
CA GLU A 123 8.83 15.47 1.32
C GLU A 123 8.93 14.83 -0.07
N ALA A 124 9.67 15.47 -0.98
CA ALA A 124 9.96 14.91 -2.29
C ALA A 124 10.75 13.59 -2.16
N ILE A 125 10.59 12.68 -3.13
CA ILE A 125 11.22 11.34 -3.13
C ILE A 125 12.73 11.46 -2.93
N GLU A 126 13.37 12.42 -3.60
CA GLU A 126 14.81 12.69 -3.52
C GLU A 126 15.27 13.11 -2.12
N THR A 127 14.36 13.59 -1.27
CA THR A 127 14.65 14.02 0.10
C THR A 127 14.34 12.91 1.12
N ILE A 128 13.21 12.22 0.96
CA ILE A 128 12.77 11.20 1.94
C ILE A 128 13.54 9.89 1.78
N VAL A 129 13.87 9.48 0.56
CA VAL A 129 14.56 8.20 0.29
C VAL A 129 15.91 8.12 1.02
N PRO A 130 16.83 9.11 0.93
CA PRO A 130 18.09 9.06 1.67
C PRO A 130 17.88 8.97 3.19
N LYS A 131 16.87 9.67 3.73
CA LYS A 131 16.54 9.65 5.16
C LYS A 131 16.10 8.26 5.61
N VAL A 132 15.10 7.66 4.95
CA VAL A 132 14.61 6.33 5.36
C VAL A 132 15.67 5.25 5.17
N THR A 133 16.48 5.36 4.12
CA THR A 133 17.62 4.48 3.83
C THR A 133 18.61 4.49 5.00
N GLN A 134 18.95 5.68 5.51
CA GLN A 134 19.84 5.81 6.66
C GLN A 134 19.37 5.02 7.91
N TYR A 135 18.05 5.00 8.16
CA TYR A 135 17.46 4.33 9.32
C TYR A 135 17.15 2.84 9.09
N THR A 136 17.17 2.37 7.84
CA THR A 136 16.75 1.01 7.48
C THR A 136 17.85 0.15 6.88
N LYS A 137 18.99 0.73 6.49
CA LYS A 137 20.15 0.02 5.92
C LYS A 137 20.71 -1.15 6.75
N ASN A 138 20.49 -1.15 8.06
CA ASN A 138 20.95 -2.22 8.96
C ASN A 138 19.83 -3.23 9.29
N LEU A 139 18.63 -3.00 8.76
CA LEU A 139 17.44 -3.81 8.93
C LEU A 139 17.16 -4.66 7.68
N GLU A 140 18.03 -4.59 6.65
CA GLU A 140 18.06 -5.58 5.58
C GLU A 140 18.33 -6.94 6.21
N LEU A 141 17.25 -7.66 6.41
CA LEU A 141 17.24 -9.05 6.80
C LEU A 141 17.67 -9.82 5.57
N SER A 142 18.85 -10.42 5.71
CA SER A 142 19.42 -11.49 4.88
C SER A 142 18.61 -11.80 3.63
N ASN A 143 18.98 -11.20 2.50
CA ASN A 143 18.59 -11.70 1.18
C ASN A 143 18.94 -13.20 1.13
N HIS A 144 17.95 -14.06 0.90
CA HIS A 144 18.16 -15.45 0.49
C HIS A 144 18.73 -15.50 -0.94
#